data_AF-A0AAU3DAR1-F1
#
_entry.id   AF-A0AAU3DAR1-F1
#
_cell.length_a   1.000
_cell.length_b   1.000
_cell.length_c   1.000
_cell.angle_alpha   90.00
_cell.angle_beta   90.00
_cell.angle_gamma   90.00
#
_symmetry.space_group_name_H-M   'P 1'
#
loop_
_entity.id
_entity.type
_entity.pdbx_description
1 polymer ?
#
loop_
_entity_poly.entity_id
_entity_poly.type
_entity_poly.pdbx_seq_one_letter_code
_entity_poly.pdbx_strand_id
1 'polypeptide(L)'
;MTTTVLIDSAALALLCIGAVCRLSKTGRGALAIGFTLLTIVCAATNQWPLTTGSLAGNAAIWAWSWWHHGGDDDTRRRLREAMRPFRAVRRTAPVTT
;
A
#
# COMPACT_ATOMS: atom_id res chain seq x y z
N MET A 1 14.48 -6.92 -24.07
CA MET A 1 14.46 -5.46 -24.31
C MET A 1 13.07 -4.83 -24.17
N THR A 2 11.97 -5.53 -24.49
CA THR A 2 10.61 -4.95 -24.39
C THR A 2 10.09 -4.83 -22.96
N THR A 3 10.45 -5.75 -22.07
CA THR A 3 9.95 -5.80 -20.68
C THR A 3 10.53 -4.69 -19.79
N THR A 4 11.81 -4.34 -19.99
CA THR A 4 12.49 -3.27 -19.23
C THR A 4 11.87 -1.91 -19.52
N VAL A 5 11.65 -1.59 -20.80
CA VAL A 5 11.03 -0.32 -21.22
C VAL A 5 9.64 -0.17 -20.61
N LEU A 6 8.87 -1.26 -20.54
CA LEU A 6 7.51 -1.25 -19.98
C LEU A 6 7.49 -1.01 -18.47
N ILE A 7 8.46 -1.58 -17.74
CA ILE A 7 8.63 -1.37 -16.29
C ILE A 7 9.05 0.07 -15.99
N ASP A 8 10.03 0.60 -16.73
CA ASP A 8 10.51 1.98 -16.54
C ASP A 8 9.42 3.02 -16.83
N SER A 9 8.64 2.78 -17.89
CA SER A 9 7.47 3.60 -18.25
C SER A 9 6.40 3.59 -17.16
N ALA A 10 6.15 2.42 -16.56
CA ALA A 10 5.16 2.26 -15.49
C ALA A 10 5.61 2.94 -14.19
N ALA A 11 6.90 2.86 -13.85
CA ALA A 11 7.47 3.55 -12.69
C ALA A 11 7.37 5.08 -12.85
N LEU A 12 7.68 5.61 -14.05
CA LEU A 12 7.51 7.02 -14.37
C LEU A 12 6.04 7.46 -14.31
N ALA A 13 5.12 6.66 -14.84
CA ALA A 13 3.69 6.95 -14.75
C ALA A 13 3.21 7.04 -13.29
N LEU A 14 3.64 6.12 -12.42
CA LEU A 14 3.33 6.16 -10.99
C LEU A 14 3.89 7.43 -10.30
N LEU A 15 5.12 7.83 -10.63
CA LEU A 15 5.70 9.07 -10.11
C LEU A 15 4.94 10.31 -10.60
N CYS A 16 4.57 10.35 -11.89
CA CYS A 16 3.80 11.45 -12.47
C CYS A 16 2.40 11.54 -11.87
N ILE A 17 1.70 10.42 -11.68
CA ILE A 17 0.41 10.39 -10.99
C ILE A 17 0.56 10.89 -9.55
N GLY A 18 1.63 10.48 -8.85
CA GLY A 18 1.96 10.99 -7.53
C GLY A 18 2.18 12.50 -7.48
N ALA A 19 2.94 13.03 -8.44
CA ALA A 19 3.28 14.45 -8.53
C ALA A 19 2.07 15.33 -8.90
N VAL A 20 1.26 14.88 -9.87
CA VAL A 20 0.10 15.64 -10.38
C VAL A 20 -1.06 15.61 -9.38
N CYS A 21 -1.31 14.50 -8.70
CA CYS A 21 -2.51 14.34 -7.89
C CYS A 21 -2.46 15.00 -6.50
N ARG A 22 -1.45 15.81 -6.14
CA ARG A 22 -1.25 16.36 -4.77
C ARG A 22 -1.65 15.33 -3.71
N LEU A 23 -0.98 14.18 -3.76
CA LEU A 23 -1.32 12.92 -3.11
C LEU A 23 -2.19 13.07 -1.86
N SER A 24 -3.50 12.90 -2.07
CA SER A 24 -4.47 12.66 -1.01
C SER A 24 -3.98 11.51 -0.12
N LYS A 25 -4.49 11.45 1.12
CA LYS A 25 -4.11 10.44 2.11
C LYS A 25 -4.21 9.01 1.54
N THR A 26 -5.18 8.75 0.68
CA THR A 26 -5.40 7.47 -0.03
C THR A 26 -4.41 7.23 -1.17
N GLY A 27 -3.98 8.28 -1.88
CA GLY A 27 -3.06 8.15 -3.02
C GLY A 27 -1.67 7.65 -2.63
N ARG A 28 -1.17 8.00 -1.44
CA ARG A 28 0.14 7.53 -0.96
C ARG A 28 0.17 6.02 -0.74
N GLY A 29 -0.92 5.46 -0.20
CA GLY A 29 -1.08 4.02 -0.05
C GLY A 29 -1.16 3.30 -1.39
N ALA A 30 -1.88 3.89 -2.36
CA ALA A 30 -1.96 3.34 -3.72
C ALA A 30 -0.59 3.31 -4.42
N LEU A 31 0.24 4.34 -4.26
CA LEU A 31 1.62 4.34 -4.77
C LEU A 31 2.48 3.27 -4.12
N ALA A 32 2.39 3.12 -2.79
CA ALA A 32 3.13 2.08 -2.07
C ALA A 32 2.79 0.68 -2.61
N ILE A 33 1.51 0.40 -2.85
CA ILE A 33 1.04 -0.86 -3.44
C ILE A 33 1.55 -1.00 -4.87
N GLY A 34 1.45 0.05 -5.70
CA GLY A 34 1.92 0.05 -7.08
C GLY A 34 3.41 -0.27 -7.22
N PHE A 35 4.26 0.39 -6.44
CA PHE A 35 5.70 0.10 -6.43
C PHE A 35 6.04 -1.29 -5.90
N THR A 36 5.28 -1.80 -4.92
CA THR A 36 5.46 -3.17 -4.40
C THR A 36 5.15 -4.20 -5.48
N LEU A 37 4.04 -4.04 -6.21
CA LEU A 37 3.69 -4.92 -7.33
C LEU A 37 4.74 -4.89 -8.42
N LEU A 38 5.24 -3.70 -8.77
CA LEU A 38 6.32 -3.56 -9.74
C LEU A 38 7.60 -4.28 -9.28
N THR A 39 7.95 -4.16 -7.99
CA THR A 39 9.11 -4.84 -7.40
C THR A 39 8.99 -6.36 -7.51
N ILE A 40 7.81 -6.92 -7.24
CA ILE A 40 7.54 -8.36 -7.39
C ILE A 40 7.71 -8.80 -8.85
N VAL A 41 7.20 -8.02 -9.81
CA VAL A 41 7.36 -8.30 -11.24
C VAL A 41 8.84 -8.23 -11.66
N CYS A 42 9.59 -7.24 -11.18
CA CYS A 42 11.03 -7.14 -11.45
C CYS A 42 11.82 -8.31 -10.87
N ALA A 43 11.49 -8.74 -9.65
CA ALA A 43 12.09 -9.92 -9.03
C ALA A 43 11.76 -11.20 -9.83
N ALA A 44 10.51 -11.37 -10.25
CA ALA A 44 10.06 -12.53 -11.02
C ALA A 44 10.68 -12.58 -12.44
N THR A 45 10.96 -11.43 -13.04
CA THR A 45 11.57 -11.33 -14.38
C THR A 45 13.10 -11.24 -14.35
N ASN A 46 13.71 -11.49 -13.18
CA ASN A 46 15.15 -11.52 -12.96
C ASN A 46 15.85 -10.23 -13.46
N GLN A 47 15.21 -9.08 -13.19
CA GLN A 47 15.73 -7.77 -13.57
C GLN A 47 16.98 -7.41 -12.76
N TRP A 48 17.68 -6.39 -13.24
CA TRP A 48 18.89 -5.87 -12.62
C TRP A 48 18.65 -5.56 -11.14
N PRO A 49 19.53 -6.00 -10.22
CA PRO A 49 19.34 -5.81 -8.78
C PRO A 49 19.13 -4.35 -8.38
N LEU A 50 19.76 -3.42 -9.11
CA LEU A 50 19.64 -1.98 -8.88
C LEU A 50 18.21 -1.47 -9.14
N THR A 51 17.55 -1.95 -10.21
CA THR A 51 16.17 -1.56 -10.55
C THR A 51 15.18 -2.11 -9.53
N THR A 52 15.36 -3.36 -9.12
CA THR A 52 14.52 -3.97 -8.08
C THR A 52 14.70 -3.26 -6.74
N GLY A 53 15.95 -2.91 -6.38
CA GLY A 53 16.26 -2.17 -5.16
C GLY A 53 15.68 -0.75 -5.14
N SER A 54 15.72 -0.03 -6.26
CA SER A 54 15.16 1.32 -6.34
C SER A 54 13.64 1.32 -6.24
N LEU A 55 12.95 0.34 -6.85
CA LEU A 55 11.49 0.17 -6.74
C LEU A 55 11.08 -0.20 -5.31
N ALA A 56 11.83 -1.11 -4.67
CA ALA A 56 11.61 -1.49 -3.27
C ALA A 56 11.77 -0.29 -2.32
N GLY A 57 12.80 0.53 -2.55
CA GLY A 57 13.03 1.77 -1.80
C GLY A 57 11.88 2.76 -1.96
N ASN A 58 11.40 2.97 -3.19
CA ASN A 58 10.24 3.83 -3.44
C ASN A 58 8.98 3.30 -2.75
N ALA A 59 8.71 1.99 -2.81
CA ALA A 59 7.59 1.37 -2.10
C ALA A 59 7.65 1.65 -0.59
N ALA A 60 8.82 1.49 0.02
CA ALA A 60 9.03 1.73 1.44
C ALA A 60 8.82 3.20 1.82
N ILE A 61 9.32 4.14 1.02
CA ILE A 61 9.15 5.59 1.26
C ILE A 61 7.66 5.97 1.20
N TRP A 62 6.93 5.49 0.19
CA TRP A 62 5.51 5.78 0.04
C TRP A 62 4.67 5.11 1.13
N ALA A 63 5.01 3.88 1.52
CA ALA A 63 4.37 3.17 2.63
C ALA A 63 4.57 3.91 3.95
N TRP A 64 5.81 4.35 4.23
CA TRP A 64 6.13 5.14 5.42
C TRP A 64 5.40 6.48 5.41
N SER A 65 5.41 7.19 4.29
CA SER A 65 4.69 8.46 4.14
C SER A 65 3.19 8.31 4.34
N TRP A 66 2.60 7.23 3.79
CA TRP A 66 1.20 6.89 4.01
C TRP A 66 0.90 6.61 5.49
N TRP A 67 1.75 5.83 6.14
CA TRP A 67 1.60 5.46 7.55
C TRP A 67 1.67 6.66 8.50
N HIS A 68 2.51 7.65 8.20
CA HIS A 68 2.72 8.82 9.07
C HIS A 68 1.87 10.05 8.74
N HIS A 69 1.34 10.17 7.52
CA HIS A 69 0.64 11.39 7.09
C HIS A 69 -0.79 11.16 6.57
N GLY A 70 -1.27 9.91 6.52
CA GLY A 70 -2.56 9.60 5.90
C GLY A 70 -3.38 8.50 6.56
N GLY A 71 -2.74 7.48 7.12
CA GLY A 71 -3.42 6.30 7.70
C GLY A 71 -3.58 6.30 9.23
N ASP A 72 -3.13 7.35 9.93
CA ASP A 72 -2.91 7.28 11.38
C ASP A 72 -4.21 7.06 12.19
N ASP A 73 -5.30 7.79 11.90
CA ASP A 73 -6.49 7.67 12.74
C ASP A 73 -7.39 6.50 12.34
N ASP A 74 -7.88 6.44 11.10
CA ASP A 74 -8.90 5.45 10.76
C ASP A 74 -8.29 4.06 10.51
N THR A 75 -7.09 3.95 9.92
CA THR A 75 -6.48 2.65 9.61
C THR A 75 -5.85 2.02 10.85
N ARG A 76 -5.15 2.77 11.72
CA ARG A 76 -4.67 2.21 13.00
C ARG A 76 -5.82 1.92 13.97
N ARG A 77 -6.90 2.72 13.96
CA ARG A 77 -8.11 2.40 14.75
C ARG A 77 -8.75 1.11 14.26
N ARG A 78 -8.97 0.96 12.95
CA ARG A 78 -9.52 -0.27 12.35
C ARG A 78 -8.63 -1.50 12.59
N LEU A 79 -7.31 -1.37 12.50
CA LEU A 79 -6.38 -2.46 12.84
C LEU A 79 -6.44 -2.81 14.33
N ARG A 80 -6.52 -1.82 15.23
CA ARG A 80 -6.72 -2.07 16.66
C ARG A 80 -8.07 -2.72 16.96
N GLU A 81 -9.13 -2.33 16.26
CA GLU A 81 -10.44 -2.97 16.34
C GLU A 81 -10.41 -4.41 15.80
N ALA A 82 -9.72 -4.67 14.69
CA ALA A 82 -9.55 -6.00 14.13
C ALA A 82 -8.69 -6.91 15.03
N MET A 83 -7.71 -6.34 15.74
CA MET A 83 -6.92 -7.06 16.75
C MET A 83 -7.63 -7.20 18.10
N ARG A 84 -8.79 -6.57 18.33
CA ARG A 84 -9.52 -6.78 19.58
C ARG A 84 -10.03 -8.22 19.61
N PRO A 85 -9.81 -8.96 20.71
CA PRO A 85 -10.34 -10.29 20.84
C PRO A 85 -11.86 -10.26 20.69
N PHE A 86 -12.40 -11.18 19.89
CA PHE A 86 -13.83 -11.34 19.68
C PHE A 86 -14.49 -11.53 21.04
N ARG A 87 -15.19 -10.49 21.51
CA ARG A 87 -15.97 -10.57 22.74
C ARG A 87 -17.35 -11.09 22.36
N ALA A 88 -17.60 -12.36 22.62
CA ALA A 88 -18.92 -12.94 22.43
C ALA A 88 -19.92 -12.16 23.30
N VAL A 89 -20.73 -11.31 22.66
CA VAL A 89 -21.82 -10.60 23.33
C VAL A 89 -22.90 -11.65 23.59
N ARG A 90 -23.07 -12.06 24.85
CA ARG A 90 -24.26 -12.82 25.25
C ARG A 90 -25.48 -11.94 25.00
N ARG A 91 -26.14 -12.12 23.86
CA ARG A 91 -27.52 -11.69 23.68
C ARG A 91 -28.37 -12.63 24.53
N THR A 92 -28.74 -12.21 25.74
CA THR A 92 -29.90 -12.79 26.42
C THR A 92 -31.11 -12.50 25.53
N ALA A 93 -31.73 -13.56 25.01
CA ALA A 93 -32.95 -13.42 24.22
C ALA A 93 -33.98 -12.61 25.01
N PRO A 94 -34.75 -11.71 24.36
CA PRO A 94 -35.81 -10.99 25.05
C PRO A 94 -36.81 -12.01 25.61
N VAL A 95 -37.05 -11.95 26.91
CA VAL A 95 -38.09 -12.74 27.56
C VAL A 95 -39.41 -12.10 27.16
N THR A 96 -40.13 -12.73 26.23
CA THR A 96 -41.53 -12.39 25.95
C THR A 96 -42.38 -12.87 27.13
N THR A 97 -42.93 -11.91 27.89
CA THR A 97 -44.06 -12.10 28.81
C THR A 97 -45.36 -12.03 28.05
#